data_AF-A0AAV8Z7F9-F1
#
_entry.id   AF-A0AAV8Z7F9-F1
#
_cell.length_a   1.000
_cell.length_b   1.000
_cell.length_c   1.000
_cell.angle_alpha   90.00
_cell.angle_beta   90.00
_cell.angle_gamma   90.00
#
_symmetry.space_group_name_H-M   'P 1'
#
loop_
_entity.id
_entity.type
_entity.pdbx_description
1 polymer ?
#
loop_
_entity_poly.entity_id
_entity_poly.type
_entity_poly.pdbx_seq_one_letter_code
_entity_poly.pdbx_strand_id
1 'polypeptide(L)'
;MAHCLNINRSIYCYLRALGSSFPKYCIQHMHDKSITLEVDTLDDFTSQLIHKKADKWSTQRNVKKMFNDTEVTLNKNFEHGNVRELSVERINHIFQELIEVSDNLAILDLMTQCISYRKCPSLSNLIYALAYCAQNGDKKKIMEIRRFCGEFYPDTLRVNSNFEHYVAEAVWIKGNVPESLAIFRKVYEDNPYLRRRIRLTFKYLVEDIVSNRSEATLINIIKFSQDLLKNYKDFFPLTCMWQVCFLSEWYTDQCLALDLLEENDGLLKAVLNRIPYVVSISLSYHRTEIVYRLLELLIKYEMKTQYSGVLLSLLDYQIRQTDTRSCLEIVRWSVKHNVDLPTIHHEKFLNLLLHHNIEVNKPKEMKTPKISSLIHTEPYAKDAAYIAADIDRTPK
;
A
#
# COMPACT_ATOMS: atom_id res chain seq x y z
N MET A 1 33.07 20.40 14.64
CA MET A 1 32.49 20.95 13.39
C MET A 1 30.98 21.00 13.55
N ALA A 2 30.45 22.13 14.01
CA ALA A 2 29.03 22.31 14.26
C ALA A 2 28.63 23.70 13.76
N HIS A 3 27.85 23.76 12.68
CA HIS A 3 27.02 24.88 12.22
C HIS A 3 26.23 24.41 10.99
N CYS A 4 25.07 25.03 10.72
CA CYS A 4 24.20 24.81 9.55
C CYS A 4 23.29 23.56 9.52
N LEU A 5 22.42 23.40 10.53
CA LEU A 5 21.06 22.88 10.32
C LEU A 5 20.06 23.70 11.15
N ASN A 6 19.56 24.80 10.58
CA ASN A 6 18.52 25.61 11.19
C ASN A 6 17.65 26.25 10.10
N ILE A 7 16.75 25.45 9.50
CA ILE A 7 15.85 25.87 8.42
C ILE A 7 14.41 25.44 8.74
N ASN A 8 13.52 26.43 8.88
CA ASN A 8 12.05 26.39 8.80
C ASN A 8 11.26 25.36 9.64
N ARG A 9 11.09 25.69 10.93
CA ARG A 9 9.95 25.21 11.75
C ARG A 9 8.58 25.80 11.36
N SER A 10 8.51 26.87 10.56
CA SER A 10 7.26 27.65 10.35
C SER A 10 6.32 27.10 9.26
N ILE A 11 6.79 26.25 8.35
CA ILE A 11 5.97 25.75 7.23
C ILE A 11 5.01 24.64 7.68
N TYR A 12 5.39 23.83 8.68
CA TYR A 12 4.61 22.69 9.15
C TYR A 12 3.27 23.04 9.83
N CYS A 13 3.05 24.30 10.22
CA CYS A 13 1.77 24.71 10.84
C CYS A 13 0.63 24.88 9.83
N TYR A 14 0.90 25.02 8.52
CA TYR A 14 -0.11 25.32 7.51
C TYR A 14 -0.77 24.10 6.84
N LEU A 15 -0.18 22.90 6.95
CA LEU A 15 -0.73 21.66 6.34
C LEU A 15 -1.77 20.93 7.22
N ARG A 16 -2.19 21.52 8.34
CA ARG A 16 -3.05 20.87 9.36
C ARG A 16 -4.54 20.79 8.99
N ALA A 17 -4.95 21.23 7.79
CA ALA A 17 -6.35 21.56 7.48
C ALA A 17 -7.05 20.64 6.46
N LEU A 18 -6.36 19.68 5.84
CA LEU A 18 -6.97 18.79 4.83
C LEU A 18 -6.76 17.33 5.21
N GLY A 19 -7.74 16.77 5.92
CA GLY A 19 -7.81 15.33 6.16
C GLY A 19 -8.17 14.58 4.87
N SER A 20 -7.19 13.92 4.27
CA SER A 20 -7.42 12.97 3.18
C SER A 20 -7.56 11.56 3.75
N SER A 21 -8.75 10.98 3.61
CA SER A 21 -8.99 9.57 3.92
C SER A 21 -8.18 8.67 3.00
N PHE A 22 -7.39 7.76 3.57
CA PHE A 22 -6.69 6.71 2.83
C PHE A 22 -7.69 5.88 1.98
N PRO A 23 -7.41 5.55 0.71
CA PRO A 23 -8.34 4.78 -0.11
C PRO A 23 -8.41 3.32 0.37
N LYS A 24 -9.49 2.95 1.07
CA LYS A 24 -9.77 1.57 1.53
C LYS A 24 -9.72 0.53 0.40
N TYR A 25 -9.93 0.95 -0.85
CA TYR A 25 -9.81 0.13 -2.07
C TYR A 25 -8.44 -0.54 -2.25
N CYS A 26 -7.34 0.03 -1.72
CA CYS A 26 -6.02 -0.58 -1.87
C CYS A 26 -5.85 -1.86 -1.02
N ILE A 27 -6.62 -1.98 0.07
CA ILE A 27 -6.51 -3.06 1.05
C ILE A 27 -7.13 -4.35 0.48
N GLN A 28 -8.36 -4.30 -0.04
CA GLN A 28 -9.02 -5.48 -0.63
C GLN A 28 -8.21 -6.12 -1.77
N HIS A 29 -7.71 -5.31 -2.71
CA HIS A 29 -6.96 -5.84 -3.87
C HIS A 29 -5.56 -6.40 -3.51
N MET A 30 -5.05 -6.12 -2.30
CA MET A 30 -3.83 -6.74 -1.76
C MET A 30 -4.11 -8.05 -1.00
N HIS A 31 -5.30 -8.24 -0.44
CA HIS A 31 -5.62 -9.44 0.34
C HIS A 31 -5.85 -10.70 -0.51
N ASP A 32 -6.47 -10.60 -1.69
CA ASP A 32 -6.66 -11.76 -2.59
C ASP A 32 -5.33 -12.44 -2.95
N LYS A 33 -4.25 -11.65 -3.12
CA LYS A 33 -2.91 -12.17 -3.41
C LYS A 33 -2.30 -12.99 -2.27
N SER A 34 -2.75 -12.82 -1.04
CA SER A 34 -2.19 -13.53 0.13
C SER A 34 -2.58 -15.02 0.19
N ILE A 35 -3.52 -15.46 -0.64
CA ILE A 35 -4.08 -16.81 -0.60
C ILE A 35 -3.29 -17.78 -1.51
N THR A 36 -2.64 -17.29 -2.57
CA THR A 36 -1.84 -18.09 -3.53
C THR A 36 -0.35 -18.10 -3.17
N LEU A 37 0.01 -18.69 -2.01
CA LEU A 37 1.30 -18.43 -1.35
C LEU A 37 2.48 -19.40 -1.65
N GLU A 38 2.49 -20.13 -2.77
CA GLU A 38 3.51 -21.16 -3.05
C GLU A 38 4.66 -20.77 -4.03
N VAL A 39 4.64 -19.60 -4.73
CA VAL A 39 5.63 -19.29 -5.80
C VAL A 39 6.21 -17.84 -5.76
N ASP A 40 6.60 -17.37 -4.57
CA ASP A 40 6.85 -15.93 -4.34
C ASP A 40 8.33 -15.45 -4.37
N THR A 41 9.33 -16.28 -4.71
CA THR A 41 10.64 -15.72 -5.13
C THR A 41 10.63 -15.26 -6.58
N LEU A 42 9.76 -15.85 -7.40
CA LEU A 42 9.44 -15.33 -8.72
C LEU A 42 8.55 -14.08 -8.61
N ASP A 43 7.63 -14.02 -7.65
CA ASP A 43 6.61 -12.96 -7.66
C ASP A 43 7.07 -11.55 -7.28
N ASP A 44 8.09 -11.32 -6.44
CA ASP A 44 8.51 -9.92 -6.21
C ASP A 44 9.13 -9.30 -7.48
N PHE A 45 9.77 -10.13 -8.32
CA PHE A 45 10.26 -9.75 -9.66
C PHE A 45 9.13 -9.78 -10.71
N THR A 46 8.19 -10.72 -10.61
CA THR A 46 7.08 -10.88 -11.55
C THR A 46 5.99 -9.83 -11.34
N SER A 47 5.65 -9.47 -10.10
CA SER A 47 4.86 -8.28 -9.75
C SER A 47 5.55 -7.00 -10.24
N GLN A 48 6.88 -6.83 -10.10
CA GLN A 48 7.57 -5.67 -10.73
C GLN A 48 7.50 -5.67 -12.27
N LEU A 49 7.57 -6.85 -12.91
CA LEU A 49 7.38 -7.01 -14.36
C LEU A 49 5.93 -6.80 -14.79
N ILE A 50 4.96 -7.26 -14.01
CA ILE A 50 3.52 -7.11 -14.23
C ILE A 50 3.11 -5.66 -14.04
N HIS A 51 3.61 -4.96 -13.02
CA HIS A 51 3.39 -3.52 -12.89
C HIS A 51 4.00 -2.76 -14.09
N LYS A 52 5.27 -3.00 -14.43
CA LYS A 52 5.88 -2.42 -15.65
C LYS A 52 5.12 -2.76 -16.95
N LYS A 53 4.53 -3.95 -17.05
CA LYS A 53 3.74 -4.38 -18.21
C LYS A 53 2.32 -3.83 -18.19
N ALA A 54 1.70 -3.69 -17.02
CA ALA A 54 0.37 -3.12 -16.81
C ALA A 54 0.36 -1.60 -17.03
N ASP A 55 1.42 -0.89 -16.62
CA ASP A 55 1.63 0.52 -16.95
C ASP A 55 1.79 0.71 -18.47
N LYS A 56 2.54 -0.20 -19.12
CA LYS A 56 2.72 -0.23 -20.57
C LYS A 56 1.45 -0.67 -21.33
N TRP A 57 0.58 -1.46 -20.72
CA TRP A 57 -0.67 -1.96 -21.31
C TRP A 57 -1.86 -1.05 -21.04
N SER A 58 -1.86 -0.25 -19.96
CA SER A 58 -2.88 0.76 -19.67
C SER A 58 -2.75 1.95 -20.63
N THR A 59 -1.52 2.43 -20.87
CA THR A 59 -1.23 3.38 -21.96
C THR A 59 -1.67 2.84 -23.34
N GLN A 60 -1.58 1.53 -23.57
CA GLN A 60 -1.98 0.91 -24.83
C GLN A 60 -3.49 0.55 -24.92
N ARG A 61 -4.17 0.33 -23.78
CA ARG A 61 -5.63 0.08 -23.71
C ARG A 61 -6.46 1.36 -23.83
N ASN A 62 -5.96 2.50 -23.36
CA ASN A 62 -6.66 3.79 -23.52
C ASN A 62 -6.82 4.21 -25.00
N VAL A 63 -6.06 3.59 -25.92
CA VAL A 63 -6.20 3.76 -27.38
C VAL A 63 -7.23 2.78 -28.00
N LYS A 64 -7.64 1.73 -27.27
CA LYS A 64 -8.55 0.68 -27.77
C LYS A 64 -9.90 0.58 -27.05
N LYS A 65 -10.11 1.29 -25.94
CA LYS A 65 -11.35 1.23 -25.13
C LYS A 65 -12.52 2.05 -25.71
N MET A 66 -12.66 2.09 -27.04
CA MET A 66 -13.79 2.70 -27.75
C MET A 66 -14.79 1.69 -28.33
N PHE A 67 -14.55 0.39 -28.19
CA PHE A 67 -15.46 -0.66 -28.67
C PHE A 67 -15.64 -1.80 -27.66
N ASN A 68 -16.91 -2.20 -27.53
CA ASN A 68 -17.45 -3.39 -26.86
C ASN A 68 -17.48 -3.37 -25.32
N ASP A 69 -18.50 -2.71 -24.78
CA ASP A 69 -19.19 -3.22 -23.59
C ASP A 69 -20.15 -4.33 -24.01
N THR A 70 -20.12 -5.46 -23.30
CA THR A 70 -21.21 -6.45 -23.31
C THR A 70 -21.27 -7.05 -21.92
N GLU A 71 -22.17 -6.52 -21.09
CA GLU A 71 -22.44 -7.06 -19.76
C GLU A 71 -23.00 -8.48 -19.89
N VAL A 72 -22.32 -9.45 -19.29
CA VAL A 72 -22.89 -10.79 -19.08
C VAL A 72 -23.51 -10.81 -17.70
N THR A 73 -24.83 -10.68 -17.66
CA THR A 73 -25.63 -10.73 -16.43
C THR A 73 -25.65 -12.17 -15.89
N LEU A 74 -24.67 -12.54 -15.06
CA LEU A 74 -24.59 -13.85 -14.41
C LEU A 74 -25.59 -13.96 -13.25
N ASN A 75 -26.86 -14.05 -13.62
CA ASN A 75 -27.94 -14.31 -12.69
C ASN A 75 -27.99 -15.82 -12.38
N LYS A 76 -27.21 -16.27 -11.39
CA LYS A 76 -27.25 -17.65 -10.87
C LYS A 76 -27.45 -17.65 -9.37
N ASN A 77 -28.70 -17.88 -8.95
CA ASN A 77 -28.98 -18.47 -7.66
C ASN A 77 -28.36 -19.88 -7.66
N PHE A 78 -27.14 -20.02 -7.15
CA PHE A 78 -26.61 -21.32 -6.76
C PHE A 78 -27.41 -21.79 -5.54
N GLU A 79 -28.53 -22.48 -5.78
CA GLU A 79 -29.15 -23.30 -4.75
C GLU A 79 -28.15 -24.38 -4.36
N HIS A 80 -27.54 -24.21 -3.17
CA HIS A 80 -26.52 -25.10 -2.65
C HIS A 80 -27.17 -26.43 -2.28
N GLY A 81 -27.29 -27.32 -3.27
CA GLY A 81 -27.82 -28.67 -3.09
C GLY A 81 -27.08 -29.40 -1.97
N ASN A 82 -27.84 -30.16 -1.18
CA ASN A 82 -27.37 -30.76 0.07
C ASN A 82 -26.05 -31.54 -0.11
N VAL A 83 -24.98 -31.04 0.52
CA VAL A 83 -23.61 -31.58 0.43
C VAL A 83 -23.51 -33.06 0.82
N ARG A 84 -24.49 -33.60 1.57
CA ARG A 84 -24.60 -35.01 1.93
C ARG A 84 -24.45 -35.97 0.74
N GLU A 85 -25.08 -35.64 -0.38
CA GLU A 85 -25.14 -36.53 -1.57
C GLU A 85 -24.00 -36.28 -2.56
N LEU A 86 -23.25 -35.19 -2.42
CA LEU A 86 -22.16 -34.84 -3.33
C LEU A 86 -20.89 -35.67 -3.09
N SER A 87 -20.16 -35.94 -4.17
CA SER A 87 -18.81 -36.48 -4.11
C SER A 87 -17.80 -35.40 -3.70
N VAL A 88 -16.64 -35.80 -3.18
CA VAL A 88 -15.60 -34.86 -2.75
C VAL A 88 -15.04 -34.06 -3.92
N GLU A 89 -14.98 -34.65 -5.10
CA GLU A 89 -14.55 -34.02 -6.35
C GLU A 89 -15.54 -32.91 -6.76
N ARG A 90 -16.85 -33.16 -6.66
CA ARG A 90 -17.86 -32.13 -6.96
C ARG A 90 -17.86 -31.01 -5.91
N ILE A 91 -17.69 -31.34 -4.62
CA ILE A 91 -17.51 -30.34 -3.56
C ILE A 91 -16.30 -29.45 -3.85
N ASN A 92 -15.17 -30.04 -4.23
CA ASN A 92 -13.96 -29.30 -4.58
C ASN A 92 -14.16 -28.41 -5.81
N HIS A 93 -14.89 -28.88 -6.83
CA HIS A 93 -15.25 -28.06 -7.99
C HIS A 93 -16.12 -26.85 -7.59
N ILE A 94 -17.10 -27.03 -6.70
CA ILE A 94 -17.94 -25.92 -6.22
C ILE A 94 -17.10 -24.92 -5.43
N PHE A 95 -16.18 -25.36 -4.56
CA PHE A 95 -15.24 -24.45 -3.92
C PHE A 95 -14.44 -23.62 -4.94
N GLN A 96 -13.94 -24.22 -6.01
CA GLN A 96 -13.21 -23.47 -7.05
C GLN A 96 -14.12 -22.48 -7.79
N GLU A 97 -15.34 -22.87 -8.17
CA GLU A 97 -16.34 -21.96 -8.77
C GLU A 97 -16.64 -20.75 -7.84
N LEU A 98 -16.78 -20.98 -6.53
CA LEU A 98 -17.03 -19.92 -5.56
C LEU A 98 -15.80 -19.02 -5.31
N ILE A 99 -14.59 -19.59 -5.34
CA ILE A 99 -13.33 -18.84 -5.24
C ILE A 99 -13.12 -17.94 -6.46
N GLU A 100 -13.39 -18.44 -7.67
CA GLU A 100 -13.31 -17.64 -8.90
C GLU A 100 -14.30 -16.47 -8.92
N VAL A 101 -15.50 -16.66 -8.37
CA VAL A 101 -16.52 -15.60 -8.22
C VAL A 101 -16.30 -14.74 -6.97
N SER A 102 -15.38 -15.13 -6.07
CA SER A 102 -15.11 -14.49 -4.79
C SER A 102 -16.32 -14.41 -3.84
N ASP A 103 -17.26 -15.36 -3.94
CA ASP A 103 -18.40 -15.47 -3.01
C ASP A 103 -17.97 -16.18 -1.71
N ASN A 104 -17.35 -15.38 -0.85
CA ASN A 104 -16.79 -15.89 0.39
C ASN A 104 -17.85 -16.31 1.44
N LEU A 105 -19.09 -15.82 1.34
CA LEU A 105 -20.16 -16.23 2.26
C LEU A 105 -20.62 -17.66 1.91
N ALA A 106 -20.79 -17.95 0.63
CA ALA A 106 -21.06 -19.30 0.13
C ALA A 106 -19.94 -20.29 0.49
N ILE A 107 -18.66 -19.86 0.43
CA ILE A 107 -17.51 -20.68 0.85
C ILE A 107 -17.61 -21.08 2.34
N LEU A 108 -18.04 -20.17 3.23
CA LEU A 108 -18.21 -20.49 4.66
C LEU A 108 -19.42 -21.39 4.94
N ASP A 109 -20.52 -21.22 4.21
CA ASP A 109 -21.68 -22.11 4.33
C ASP A 109 -21.32 -23.52 3.84
N LEU A 110 -20.72 -23.63 2.65
CA LEU A 110 -20.22 -24.89 2.09
C LEU A 110 -19.24 -25.59 3.05
N MET A 111 -18.31 -24.85 3.66
CA MET A 111 -17.39 -25.37 4.69
C MET A 111 -18.14 -25.86 5.94
N THR A 112 -19.19 -25.15 6.37
CA THR A 112 -20.02 -25.55 7.52
C THR A 112 -20.84 -26.81 7.22
N GLN A 113 -21.38 -26.93 6.00
CA GLN A 113 -22.01 -28.17 5.51
C GLN A 113 -21.01 -29.33 5.43
N CYS A 114 -19.79 -29.09 4.92
CA CYS A 114 -18.71 -30.09 4.86
C CYS A 114 -18.36 -30.65 6.24
N ILE A 115 -18.21 -29.78 7.26
CA ILE A 115 -18.00 -30.18 8.65
C ILE A 115 -19.19 -31.00 9.17
N SER A 116 -20.41 -30.54 8.92
CA SER A 116 -21.65 -31.18 9.42
C SER A 116 -21.88 -32.58 8.84
N TYR A 117 -21.58 -32.78 7.55
CA TYR A 117 -21.71 -34.06 6.87
C TYR A 117 -20.42 -34.90 6.83
N ARG A 118 -19.35 -34.44 7.50
CA ARG A 118 -18.02 -35.07 7.51
C ARG A 118 -17.44 -35.35 6.13
N LYS A 119 -17.69 -34.45 5.18
CA LYS A 119 -17.13 -34.49 3.81
C LYS A 119 -15.88 -33.60 3.79
N CYS A 120 -14.69 -34.19 3.71
CA CYS A 120 -13.45 -33.41 3.72
C CYS A 120 -13.14 -32.88 2.31
N PRO A 121 -13.10 -31.56 2.08
CA PRO A 121 -12.61 -30.99 0.84
C PRO A 121 -11.08 -31.05 0.78
N SER A 122 -10.50 -30.71 -0.36
CA SER A 122 -9.05 -30.67 -0.55
C SER A 122 -8.37 -29.70 0.43
N LEU A 123 -7.10 -29.99 0.75
CA LEU A 123 -6.29 -29.15 1.63
C LEU A 123 -6.19 -27.70 1.14
N SER A 124 -6.15 -27.46 -0.18
CA SER A 124 -6.16 -26.11 -0.75
C SER A 124 -7.42 -25.33 -0.39
N ASN A 125 -8.60 -25.95 -0.49
CA ASN A 125 -9.88 -25.35 -0.13
C ASN A 125 -9.99 -25.09 1.39
N LEU A 126 -9.44 -26.00 2.22
CA LEU A 126 -9.33 -25.80 3.67
C LEU A 126 -8.41 -24.63 4.04
N ILE A 127 -7.26 -24.51 3.35
CA ILE A 127 -6.31 -23.40 3.52
C ILE A 127 -6.94 -22.07 3.10
N TYR A 128 -7.71 -22.04 2.00
CA TYR A 128 -8.48 -20.88 1.58
C TYR A 128 -9.49 -20.46 2.65
N ALA A 129 -10.33 -21.40 3.12
CA ALA A 129 -11.34 -21.12 4.13
C ALA A 129 -10.72 -20.63 5.46
N LEU A 130 -9.58 -21.20 5.87
CA LEU A 130 -8.83 -20.73 7.04
C LEU A 130 -8.31 -19.29 6.88
N ALA A 131 -7.76 -18.96 5.69
CA ALA A 131 -7.28 -17.61 5.38
C ALA A 131 -8.43 -16.59 5.41
N TYR A 132 -9.56 -16.91 4.78
CA TYR A 132 -10.74 -16.05 4.80
C TYR A 132 -11.29 -15.87 6.24
N CYS A 133 -11.39 -16.94 7.04
CA CYS A 133 -11.80 -16.81 8.44
C CYS A 133 -10.83 -15.93 9.24
N ALA A 134 -9.52 -16.03 8.98
CA ALA A 134 -8.50 -15.23 9.66
C ALA A 134 -8.64 -13.74 9.35
N GLN A 135 -8.81 -13.38 8.09
CA GLN A 135 -9.01 -12.01 7.62
C GLN A 135 -10.31 -11.36 8.15
N ASN A 136 -11.34 -12.16 8.47
CA ASN A 136 -12.56 -11.66 9.13
C ASN A 136 -12.51 -11.69 10.68
N GLY A 137 -11.42 -12.23 11.24
CA GLY A 137 -11.28 -12.45 12.68
C GLY A 137 -12.19 -13.54 13.26
N ASP A 138 -12.72 -14.46 12.46
CA ASP A 138 -13.57 -15.55 12.97
C ASP A 138 -12.73 -16.68 13.60
N LYS A 139 -12.26 -16.41 14.81
CA LYS A 139 -11.57 -17.38 15.68
C LYS A 139 -12.41 -18.65 15.89
N LYS A 140 -13.74 -18.58 15.91
CA LYS A 140 -14.60 -19.76 16.18
C LYS A 140 -14.59 -20.71 14.99
N LYS A 141 -14.84 -20.21 13.78
CA LYS A 141 -14.81 -21.02 12.55
C LYS A 141 -13.43 -21.62 12.29
N ILE A 142 -12.35 -20.89 12.59
CA ILE A 142 -10.98 -21.44 12.54
C ILE A 142 -10.84 -22.63 13.50
N MET A 143 -11.33 -22.55 14.73
CA MET A 143 -11.26 -23.68 15.68
C MET A 143 -12.08 -24.90 15.20
N GLU A 144 -13.24 -24.68 14.57
CA GLU A 144 -14.04 -25.75 13.97
C GLU A 144 -13.29 -26.44 12.81
N ILE A 145 -12.72 -25.66 11.89
CA ILE A 145 -11.92 -26.18 10.76
C ILE A 145 -10.65 -26.88 11.29
N ARG A 146 -9.96 -26.32 12.30
CA ARG A 146 -8.79 -26.97 12.94
C ARG A 146 -9.13 -28.35 13.51
N ARG A 147 -10.25 -28.48 14.22
CA ARG A 147 -10.72 -29.78 14.76
C ARG A 147 -11.01 -30.74 13.62
N PHE A 148 -11.70 -30.27 12.58
CA PHE A 148 -12.02 -31.06 11.39
C PHE A 148 -10.75 -31.55 10.66
N CYS A 149 -9.76 -30.68 10.45
CA CYS A 149 -8.45 -31.05 9.93
C CYS A 149 -7.72 -32.08 10.81
N GLY A 150 -7.95 -32.09 12.12
CA GLY A 150 -7.39 -33.10 13.02
C GLY A 150 -7.96 -34.51 12.81
N GLU A 151 -9.19 -34.63 12.31
CA GLU A 151 -9.83 -35.92 11.99
C GLU A 151 -9.32 -36.50 10.66
N PHE A 152 -9.03 -35.66 9.65
CA PHE A 152 -8.70 -36.10 8.28
C PHE A 152 -7.24 -35.89 7.85
N TYR A 153 -6.54 -34.90 8.40
CA TYR A 153 -5.18 -34.50 8.02
C TYR A 153 -4.26 -34.22 9.25
N PRO A 154 -4.11 -35.18 10.18
CA PRO A 154 -3.38 -34.98 11.44
C PRO A 154 -1.90 -34.61 11.23
N ASP A 155 -1.21 -35.22 10.26
CA ASP A 155 0.19 -34.89 9.95
C ASP A 155 0.33 -33.47 9.38
N THR A 156 -0.57 -33.05 8.49
CA THR A 156 -0.59 -31.69 7.95
C THR A 156 -0.86 -30.66 9.04
N LEU A 157 -1.77 -30.96 9.96
CA LEU A 157 -2.07 -30.13 11.13
C LEU A 157 -0.80 -29.95 12.00
N ARG A 158 -0.07 -31.03 12.30
CA ARG A 158 1.20 -30.99 13.04
C ARG A 158 2.26 -30.15 12.31
N VAL A 159 2.46 -30.37 11.01
CA VAL A 159 3.45 -29.64 10.19
C VAL A 159 3.14 -28.13 10.11
N ASN A 160 1.87 -27.73 10.22
CA ASN A 160 1.45 -26.33 10.18
C ASN A 160 1.28 -25.69 11.58
N SER A 161 1.93 -26.22 12.62
CA SER A 161 1.79 -25.75 14.01
C SER A 161 0.34 -25.64 14.44
N ASN A 162 -0.44 -26.66 14.14
CA ASN A 162 -1.87 -26.73 14.34
C ASN A 162 -2.65 -25.55 13.72
N PHE A 163 -2.16 -24.89 12.66
CA PHE A 163 -2.73 -23.67 12.07
C PHE A 163 -2.84 -22.47 13.03
N GLU A 164 -2.00 -22.39 14.08
CA GLU A 164 -2.04 -21.29 15.07
C GLU A 164 -1.74 -19.90 14.48
N HIS A 165 -1.03 -19.80 13.36
CA HIS A 165 -0.79 -18.52 12.67
C HIS A 165 -2.08 -17.86 12.16
N TYR A 166 -3.06 -18.64 11.70
CA TYR A 166 -4.38 -18.10 11.32
C TYR A 166 -5.17 -17.62 12.54
N VAL A 167 -5.01 -18.29 13.68
CA VAL A 167 -5.63 -17.85 14.95
C VAL A 167 -5.00 -16.54 15.41
N ALA A 168 -3.67 -16.40 15.31
CA ALA A 168 -2.97 -15.16 15.62
C ALA A 168 -3.48 -13.99 14.74
N GLU A 169 -3.56 -14.19 13.43
CA GLU A 169 -4.12 -13.21 12.49
C GLU A 169 -5.57 -12.85 12.86
N ALA A 170 -6.44 -13.83 13.11
CA ALA A 170 -7.82 -13.56 13.53
C ALA A 170 -7.93 -12.74 14.83
N VAL A 171 -7.07 -13.04 15.81
CA VAL A 171 -7.00 -12.35 17.10
C VAL A 171 -6.49 -10.91 16.92
N TRP A 172 -5.58 -10.66 15.98
CA TRP A 172 -5.14 -9.31 15.61
C TRP A 172 -6.27 -8.50 14.99
N ILE A 173 -7.00 -9.06 14.02
CA ILE A 173 -8.12 -8.40 13.35
C ILE A 173 -9.26 -8.04 14.33
N LYS A 174 -9.44 -8.80 15.42
CA LYS A 174 -10.35 -8.44 16.52
C LYS A 174 -9.76 -7.44 17.54
N GLY A 175 -8.56 -6.91 17.29
CA GLY A 175 -7.91 -5.86 18.08
C GLY A 175 -7.01 -6.32 19.21
N ASN A 176 -6.93 -7.62 19.53
CA ASN A 176 -6.09 -8.12 20.62
C ASN A 176 -4.66 -8.42 20.14
N VAL A 177 -3.95 -7.36 19.72
CA VAL A 177 -2.59 -7.46 19.20
C VAL A 177 -1.60 -8.13 20.19
N PRO A 178 -1.62 -7.89 21.51
CA PRO A 178 -0.73 -8.58 22.44
C PRO A 178 -0.91 -10.11 22.48
N GLU A 179 -2.15 -10.61 22.47
CA GLU A 179 -2.42 -12.07 22.38
C GLU A 179 -1.93 -12.62 21.03
N SER A 180 -2.20 -11.90 19.93
CA SER A 180 -1.75 -12.28 18.59
C SER A 180 -0.23 -12.39 18.49
N LEU A 181 0.51 -11.39 18.98
CA LEU A 181 1.97 -11.37 19.00
C LEU A 181 2.55 -12.53 19.82
N ALA A 182 1.91 -12.91 20.94
CA ALA A 182 2.32 -14.07 21.72
C ALA A 182 2.14 -15.40 20.95
N ILE A 183 1.03 -15.57 20.23
CA ILE A 183 0.80 -16.75 19.37
C ILE A 183 1.80 -16.74 18.20
N PHE A 184 1.99 -15.62 17.51
CA PHE A 184 2.98 -15.52 16.44
C PHE A 184 4.40 -15.85 16.92
N ARG A 185 4.81 -15.37 18.10
CA ARG A 185 6.12 -15.67 18.69
C ARG A 185 6.31 -17.17 18.87
N LYS A 186 5.34 -17.84 19.50
CA LYS A 186 5.35 -19.29 19.71
C LYS A 186 5.46 -20.05 18.39
N VAL A 187 4.62 -19.74 17.40
CA VAL A 187 4.66 -20.42 16.09
C VAL A 187 5.97 -20.16 15.34
N TYR A 188 6.54 -18.96 15.48
CA TYR A 188 7.83 -18.59 14.88
C TYR A 188 9.00 -19.34 15.52
N GLU A 189 8.94 -19.58 16.83
CA GLU A 189 9.90 -20.38 17.58
C GLU A 189 9.78 -21.87 17.20
N ASP A 190 8.60 -22.45 17.40
CA ASP A 190 8.30 -23.88 17.20
C ASP A 190 8.52 -24.36 15.76
N ASN A 191 8.34 -23.48 14.76
CA ASN A 191 8.26 -23.91 13.36
C ASN A 191 8.97 -22.95 12.37
N PRO A 192 10.24 -23.26 12.02
CA PRO A 192 11.02 -22.49 11.06
C PRO A 192 10.36 -22.33 9.67
N TYR A 193 9.58 -23.30 9.20
CA TYR A 193 8.93 -23.24 7.88
C TYR A 193 7.86 -22.15 7.82
N LEU A 194 7.14 -21.91 8.93
CA LEU A 194 6.10 -20.88 9.00
C LEU A 194 6.64 -19.46 9.16
N ARG A 195 7.94 -19.27 9.43
CA ARG A 195 8.56 -17.93 9.58
C ARG A 195 8.34 -17.04 8.35
N ARG A 196 8.45 -17.60 7.13
CA ARG A 196 8.13 -16.88 5.88
C ARG A 196 6.68 -16.39 5.87
N ARG A 197 5.74 -17.24 6.27
CA ARG A 197 4.32 -16.90 6.32
C ARG A 197 4.05 -15.80 7.34
N ILE A 198 4.57 -15.95 8.55
CA ILE A 198 4.41 -14.96 9.63
C ILE A 198 4.94 -13.59 9.20
N ARG A 199 6.11 -13.53 8.54
CA ARG A 199 6.66 -12.30 7.96
C ARG A 199 5.70 -11.63 6.99
N LEU A 200 5.09 -12.39 6.08
CA LEU A 200 4.17 -11.86 5.08
C LEU A 200 2.87 -11.35 5.73
N THR A 201 2.23 -12.16 6.58
CA THR A 201 1.05 -11.72 7.36
C THR A 201 1.37 -10.47 8.19
N PHE A 202 2.49 -10.45 8.91
CA PHE A 202 2.93 -9.33 9.74
C PHE A 202 3.11 -8.04 8.94
N LYS A 203 3.70 -8.11 7.74
CA LYS A 203 3.87 -6.94 6.86
C LYS A 203 2.52 -6.21 6.64
N TYR A 204 1.46 -6.95 6.31
CA TYR A 204 0.14 -6.37 6.07
C TYR A 204 -0.52 -5.86 7.36
N LEU A 205 -0.41 -6.61 8.46
CA LEU A 205 -1.02 -6.24 9.75
C LEU A 205 -0.42 -4.97 10.38
N VAL A 206 0.86 -4.67 10.11
CA VAL A 206 1.53 -3.46 10.60
C VAL A 206 1.04 -2.18 9.89
N GLU A 207 0.77 -2.26 8.58
CA GLU A 207 0.30 -1.12 7.77
C GLU A 207 -1.06 -0.58 8.29
N ASP A 208 -1.94 -1.47 8.75
CA ASP A 208 -3.22 -1.11 9.40
C ASP A 208 -3.03 -0.45 10.78
N ILE A 209 -2.17 -0.99 11.64
CA ILE A 209 -1.99 -0.46 13.01
C ILE A 209 -1.41 0.96 13.02
N VAL A 210 -0.44 1.26 12.15
CA VAL A 210 0.10 2.64 12.05
C VAL A 210 -0.97 3.60 11.53
N SER A 211 -1.79 3.16 10.58
CA SER A 211 -2.95 3.95 10.09
C SER A 211 -3.98 4.24 11.20
N ASN A 212 -4.21 3.27 12.09
CA ASN A 212 -5.18 3.34 13.20
C ASN A 212 -4.60 3.94 14.51
N ARG A 213 -3.32 4.31 14.55
CA ARG A 213 -2.62 5.08 15.60
C ARG A 213 -2.80 4.60 17.05
N SER A 214 -2.41 3.36 17.34
CA SER A 214 -2.18 2.93 18.73
C SER A 214 -0.68 2.90 19.05
N GLU A 215 -0.15 3.97 19.65
CA GLU A 215 1.26 4.07 20.06
C GLU A 215 1.67 2.93 21.02
N ALA A 216 0.79 2.59 21.97
CA ALA A 216 1.03 1.47 22.89
C ALA A 216 1.11 0.12 22.15
N THR A 217 0.30 -0.06 21.10
CA THR A 217 0.40 -1.23 20.22
C THR A 217 1.69 -1.20 19.41
N LEU A 218 2.08 -0.04 18.86
CA LEU A 218 3.29 0.13 18.07
C LEU A 218 4.55 -0.28 18.88
N ILE A 219 4.64 0.14 20.14
CA ILE A 219 5.72 -0.26 21.07
C ILE A 219 5.76 -1.79 21.26
N ASN A 220 4.61 -2.46 21.40
CA ASN A 220 4.55 -3.92 21.53
C ASN A 220 5.02 -4.63 20.26
N ILE A 221 4.68 -4.10 19.09
CA ILE A 221 5.10 -4.63 17.79
C ILE A 221 6.62 -4.41 17.55
N ILE A 222 7.17 -3.25 17.95
CA ILE A 222 8.61 -2.98 17.91
C ILE A 222 9.36 -3.96 18.82
N LYS A 223 8.92 -4.14 20.07
CA LYS A 223 9.51 -5.12 21.00
C LYS A 223 9.51 -6.54 20.44
N PHE A 224 8.39 -6.98 19.87
CA PHE A 224 8.31 -8.26 19.18
C PHE A 224 9.30 -8.37 18.01
N SER A 225 9.45 -7.32 17.21
CA SER A 225 10.41 -7.28 16.09
C SER A 225 11.86 -7.32 16.57
N GLN A 226 12.18 -6.64 17.66
CA GLN A 226 13.48 -6.67 18.32
C GLN A 226 13.79 -8.04 18.94
N ASP A 227 12.81 -8.72 19.54
CA ASP A 227 12.96 -10.09 20.03
C ASP A 227 13.29 -11.06 18.89
N LEU A 228 12.59 -10.95 17.74
CA LEU A 228 12.86 -11.78 16.57
C LEU A 228 14.25 -11.52 15.97
N LEU A 229 14.68 -10.25 15.94
CA LEU A 229 16.04 -9.88 15.55
C LEU A 229 17.08 -10.46 16.52
N LYS A 230 16.87 -10.32 17.84
CA LYS A 230 17.80 -10.80 18.86
C LYS A 230 18.00 -12.31 18.79
N ASN A 231 16.89 -13.06 18.76
CA ASN A 231 16.87 -14.51 18.90
C ASN A 231 17.12 -15.27 17.59
N TYR A 232 16.69 -14.72 16.45
CA TYR A 232 16.76 -15.42 15.14
C TYR A 232 17.54 -14.66 14.07
N LYS A 233 18.12 -13.50 14.39
CA LYS A 233 18.80 -12.59 13.44
C LYS A 233 17.92 -12.16 12.26
N ASP A 234 16.61 -12.13 12.48
CA ASP A 234 15.66 -11.75 11.45
C ASP A 234 15.37 -10.24 11.48
N PHE A 235 15.98 -9.52 10.53
CA PHE A 235 15.72 -8.10 10.32
C PHE A 235 14.39 -7.81 9.61
N PHE A 236 13.69 -8.81 9.04
CA PHE A 236 12.51 -8.54 8.21
C PHE A 236 11.39 -7.80 8.96
N PRO A 237 10.92 -8.24 10.15
CA PRO A 237 9.84 -7.57 10.88
C PRO A 237 10.22 -6.13 11.22
N LEU A 238 11.45 -5.91 11.70
CA LEU A 238 11.96 -4.58 12.06
C LEU A 238 12.13 -3.67 10.82
N THR A 239 12.47 -4.24 9.67
CA THR A 239 12.52 -3.51 8.38
C THR A 239 11.12 -3.09 7.92
N CYS A 240 10.10 -3.93 8.16
CA CYS A 240 8.70 -3.54 7.95
C CYS A 240 8.28 -2.41 8.90
N MET A 241 8.63 -2.49 10.19
CA MET A 241 8.37 -1.41 11.14
C MET A 241 9.00 -0.10 10.70
N TRP A 242 10.29 -0.12 10.36
CA TRP A 242 11.00 1.03 9.82
C TRP A 242 10.27 1.60 8.60
N GLN A 243 9.90 0.77 7.62
CA GLN A 243 9.29 1.22 6.37
C GLN A 243 7.94 1.91 6.61
N VAL A 244 7.07 1.32 7.41
CA VAL A 244 5.72 1.88 7.66
C VAL A 244 5.82 3.16 8.51
N CYS A 245 6.68 3.18 9.53
CA CYS A 245 6.91 4.38 10.34
C CYS A 245 7.57 5.51 9.51
N PHE A 246 8.51 5.18 8.62
CA PHE A 246 9.16 6.16 7.74
C PHE A 246 8.23 6.71 6.65
N LEU A 247 7.26 5.93 6.19
CA LEU A 247 6.22 6.37 5.24
C LEU A 247 5.05 7.09 5.91
N SER A 248 4.95 7.05 7.24
CA SER A 248 3.88 7.69 8.00
C SER A 248 3.89 9.21 7.84
N GLU A 249 2.70 9.80 7.89
CA GLU A 249 2.49 11.26 7.94
C GLU A 249 2.77 11.83 9.34
N TRP A 250 2.84 10.97 10.37
CA TRP A 250 2.99 11.36 11.77
C TRP A 250 4.46 11.58 12.12
N TYR A 251 4.76 12.75 12.66
CA TYR A 251 6.12 13.11 13.07
C TYR A 251 6.68 12.17 14.15
N THR A 252 5.83 11.69 15.07
CA THR A 252 6.20 10.70 16.09
C THR A 252 6.68 9.38 15.47
N ASP A 253 5.94 8.84 14.51
CA ASP A 253 6.33 7.63 13.77
C ASP A 253 7.63 7.86 12.98
N GLN A 254 7.78 9.04 12.37
CA GLN A 254 9.00 9.41 11.64
C GLN A 254 10.22 9.48 12.56
N CYS A 255 10.09 9.99 13.79
CA CYS A 255 11.12 9.93 14.82
C CYS A 255 11.43 8.47 15.19
N LEU A 256 10.42 7.65 15.48
CA LEU A 256 10.61 6.23 15.78
C LEU A 256 11.34 5.49 14.65
N ALA A 257 11.10 5.83 13.37
CA ALA A 257 11.83 5.26 12.25
C ALA A 257 13.33 5.63 12.23
N LEU A 258 13.70 6.80 12.77
CA LEU A 258 15.11 7.19 12.94
C LEU A 258 15.71 6.50 14.17
N ASP A 259 15.00 6.50 15.29
CA ASP A 259 15.43 5.85 16.54
C ASP A 259 15.70 4.35 16.31
N LEU A 260 14.82 3.67 15.56
CA LEU A 260 15.01 2.28 15.15
C LEU A 260 16.33 2.03 14.38
N LEU A 261 16.79 2.98 13.55
CA LEU A 261 18.06 2.87 12.83
C LEU A 261 19.28 3.11 13.72
N GLU A 262 19.14 3.92 14.77
CA GLU A 262 20.21 4.23 15.71
C GLU A 262 20.35 3.14 16.80
N GLU A 263 19.24 2.56 17.25
CA GLU A 263 19.22 1.49 18.26
C GLU A 263 19.65 0.11 17.74
N ASN A 264 19.48 -0.17 16.44
CA ASN A 264 19.56 -1.54 15.90
C ASN A 264 20.66 -1.69 14.84
N ASP A 265 21.88 -2.01 15.31
CA ASP A 265 23.04 -2.30 14.46
C ASP A 265 22.70 -3.25 13.31
N GLY A 266 22.98 -2.80 12.09
CA GLY A 266 22.73 -3.56 10.86
C GLY A 266 21.34 -3.42 10.26
N LEU A 267 20.34 -2.84 10.94
CA LEU A 267 19.02 -2.56 10.36
C LEU A 267 19.17 -1.67 9.11
N LEU A 268 20.05 -0.68 9.20
CA LEU A 268 20.41 0.20 8.10
C LEU A 268 20.81 -0.56 6.81
N LYS A 269 21.51 -1.71 6.93
CA LYS A 269 21.88 -2.56 5.78
C LYS A 269 20.68 -3.32 5.20
N ALA A 270 19.75 -3.78 6.05
CA ALA A 270 18.53 -4.45 5.61
C ALA A 270 17.56 -3.48 4.90
N VAL A 271 17.49 -2.24 5.41
CA VAL A 271 16.70 -1.13 4.87
C VAL A 271 17.13 -0.70 3.47
N LEU A 272 18.41 -0.88 3.09
CA LEU A 272 18.90 -0.51 1.74
C LEU A 272 18.06 -1.08 0.61
N ASN A 273 17.60 -2.33 0.75
CA ASN A 273 16.80 -3.02 -0.26
C ASN A 273 15.36 -2.48 -0.37
N ARG A 274 14.90 -1.67 0.60
CA ARG A 274 13.59 -1.00 0.57
C ARG A 274 13.64 0.41 -0.03
N ILE A 275 14.81 1.05 -0.12
CA ILE A 275 14.97 2.40 -0.68
C ILE A 275 14.29 2.55 -2.05
N PRO A 276 14.48 1.67 -3.06
CA PRO A 276 13.86 1.85 -4.37
C PRO A 276 12.33 1.79 -4.32
N TYR A 277 11.77 0.95 -3.44
CA TYR A 277 10.33 0.87 -3.21
C TYR A 277 9.79 2.14 -2.54
N VAL A 278 10.43 2.62 -1.47
CA VAL A 278 10.07 3.86 -0.76
C VAL A 278 10.09 5.06 -1.70
N VAL A 279 11.10 5.17 -2.57
CA VAL A 279 11.16 6.23 -3.59
C VAL A 279 10.06 6.08 -4.63
N SER A 280 9.88 4.89 -5.19
CA SER A 280 8.87 4.62 -6.22
C SER A 280 7.45 4.95 -5.73
N ILE A 281 7.09 4.50 -4.53
CA ILE A 281 5.75 4.70 -3.96
C ILE A 281 5.53 6.17 -3.57
N SER A 282 6.53 6.85 -3.01
CA SER A 282 6.43 8.26 -2.63
C SER A 282 6.26 9.15 -3.87
N LEU A 283 7.06 8.92 -4.92
CA LEU A 283 6.97 9.68 -6.16
C LEU A 283 5.67 9.40 -6.95
N SER A 284 5.11 8.18 -6.88
CA SER A 284 3.81 7.89 -7.52
C SER A 284 2.63 8.57 -6.82
N TYR A 285 2.76 8.91 -5.54
CA TYR A 285 1.78 9.70 -4.78
C TYR A 285 2.16 11.19 -4.63
N HIS A 286 3.13 11.68 -5.41
CA HIS A 286 3.63 13.06 -5.39
C HIS A 286 4.20 13.53 -4.04
N ARG A 287 4.53 12.61 -3.13
CA ARG A 287 5.08 12.82 -1.79
C ARG A 287 6.59 13.06 -1.84
N THR A 288 7.00 14.21 -2.36
CA THR A 288 8.44 14.54 -2.54
C THR A 288 9.16 14.76 -1.21
N GLU A 289 8.45 15.19 -0.16
CA GLU A 289 8.96 15.41 1.19
C GLU A 289 9.55 14.13 1.83
N ILE A 290 8.94 12.98 1.58
CA ILE A 290 9.46 11.67 2.03
C ILE A 290 10.78 11.36 1.32
N VAL A 291 10.89 11.70 0.03
CA VAL A 291 12.11 11.48 -0.77
C VAL A 291 13.24 12.43 -0.34
N TYR A 292 12.93 13.68 -0.01
CA TYR A 292 13.92 14.61 0.57
C TYR A 292 14.41 14.14 1.94
N ARG A 293 13.50 13.73 2.84
CA ARG A 293 13.88 13.11 4.14
C ARG A 293 14.75 11.86 3.95
N LEU A 294 14.48 11.07 2.91
CA LEU A 294 15.30 9.89 2.60
C LEU A 294 16.69 10.28 2.06
N LEU A 295 16.80 11.34 1.26
CA LEU A 295 18.09 11.89 0.85
C LEU A 295 18.90 12.39 2.07
N GLU A 296 18.29 13.15 2.97
CA GLU A 296 18.94 13.60 4.22
C GLU A 296 19.46 12.41 5.05
N LEU A 297 18.65 11.36 5.20
CA LEU A 297 19.03 10.13 5.89
C LEU A 297 20.24 9.46 5.23
N LEU A 298 20.22 9.30 3.91
CA LEU A 298 21.30 8.64 3.17
C LEU A 298 22.59 9.47 3.13
N ILE A 299 22.49 10.80 3.19
CA ILE A 299 23.63 11.70 3.36
C ILE A 299 24.22 11.57 4.78
N LYS A 300 23.37 11.52 5.83
CA LYS A 300 23.80 11.33 7.23
C LYS A 300 24.63 10.05 7.43
N TYR A 301 24.33 8.99 6.69
CA TYR A 301 25.06 7.71 6.71
C TYR A 301 26.05 7.52 5.54
N GLU A 302 26.43 8.60 4.83
CA GLU A 302 27.44 8.62 3.75
C GLU A 302 27.19 7.64 2.58
N MET A 303 25.92 7.32 2.29
CA MET A 303 25.50 6.26 1.37
C MET A 303 25.49 6.69 -0.10
N LYS A 304 26.68 6.99 -0.66
CA LYS A 304 26.85 7.61 -1.99
C LYS A 304 26.13 6.91 -3.14
N THR A 305 26.21 5.59 -3.22
CA THR A 305 25.54 4.82 -4.30
C THR A 305 24.03 4.96 -4.22
N GLN A 306 23.48 4.95 -3.01
CA GLN A 306 22.05 4.95 -2.73
C GLN A 306 21.45 6.33 -2.94
N TYR A 307 22.01 7.38 -2.32
CA TYR A 307 21.46 8.73 -2.51
C TYR A 307 21.58 9.20 -3.96
N SER A 308 22.59 8.76 -4.71
CA SER A 308 22.68 9.00 -6.16
C SER A 308 21.47 8.39 -6.90
N GLY A 309 21.14 7.12 -6.64
CA GLY A 309 19.95 6.47 -7.22
C GLY A 309 18.62 7.15 -6.84
N VAL A 310 18.49 7.61 -5.59
CA VAL A 310 17.33 8.40 -5.15
C VAL A 310 17.25 9.74 -5.90
N LEU A 311 18.38 10.44 -6.02
CA LEU A 311 18.47 11.75 -6.66
C LEU A 311 18.14 11.67 -8.17
N LEU A 312 18.59 10.64 -8.86
CA LEU A 312 18.23 10.38 -10.26
C LEU A 312 16.74 10.10 -10.43
N SER A 313 16.15 9.33 -9.51
CA SER A 313 14.71 9.05 -9.51
C SER A 313 13.88 10.31 -9.27
N LEU A 314 14.34 11.19 -8.37
CA LEU A 314 13.74 12.49 -8.10
C LEU A 314 13.88 13.43 -9.31
N LEU A 315 15.05 13.49 -9.95
CA LEU A 315 15.28 14.29 -11.15
C LEU A 315 14.36 13.84 -12.30
N ASP A 316 14.26 12.53 -12.55
CA ASP A 316 13.34 11.97 -13.54
C ASP A 316 11.87 12.31 -13.22
N TYR A 317 11.49 12.40 -11.95
CA TYR A 317 10.16 12.86 -11.54
C TYR A 317 9.98 14.36 -11.81
N GLN A 318 10.92 15.22 -11.41
CA GLN A 318 10.78 16.67 -11.62
C GLN A 318 10.78 17.06 -13.11
N ILE A 319 11.53 16.32 -13.95
CA ILE A 319 11.47 16.46 -15.41
C ILE A 319 10.06 16.12 -15.94
N ARG A 320 9.41 15.07 -15.42
CA ARG A 320 8.02 14.73 -15.78
C ARG A 320 7.00 15.77 -15.30
N GLN A 321 7.26 16.45 -14.19
CA GLN A 321 6.44 17.57 -13.70
C GLN A 321 6.76 18.91 -14.39
N THR A 322 7.72 18.94 -15.33
CA THR A 322 8.22 20.15 -16.01
C THR A 322 8.81 21.22 -15.07
N ASP A 323 9.19 20.86 -13.83
CA ASP A 323 9.75 21.80 -12.86
C ASP A 323 11.22 22.11 -13.16
N THR A 324 11.43 23.11 -14.02
CA THR A 324 12.75 23.66 -14.39
C THR A 324 13.60 24.03 -13.17
N ARG A 325 12.98 24.58 -12.12
CA ARG A 325 13.68 25.10 -10.95
C ARG A 325 14.20 23.96 -10.09
N SER A 326 13.35 23.01 -9.72
CA SER A 326 13.76 21.85 -8.94
C SER A 326 14.81 21.01 -9.68
N CYS A 327 14.68 20.86 -11.01
CA CYS A 327 15.72 20.21 -11.82
C CYS A 327 17.08 20.95 -11.75
N LEU A 328 17.08 22.29 -11.88
CA LEU A 328 18.30 23.09 -11.80
C LEU A 328 18.95 23.03 -10.41
N GLU A 329 18.16 23.05 -9.34
CA GLU A 329 18.64 22.90 -7.96
C GLU A 329 19.26 21.51 -7.74
N ILE A 330 18.64 20.44 -8.24
CA ILE A 330 19.19 19.08 -8.21
C ILE A 330 20.53 18.99 -8.98
N VAL A 331 20.60 19.50 -10.21
CA VAL A 331 21.85 19.44 -11.02
C VAL A 331 22.98 20.23 -10.35
N ARG A 332 22.70 21.44 -9.83
CA ARG A 332 23.67 22.23 -9.07
C ARG A 332 24.15 21.50 -7.81
N TRP A 333 23.24 20.82 -7.11
CA TRP A 333 23.59 20.03 -5.93
C TRP A 333 24.48 18.83 -6.30
N SER A 334 24.18 18.11 -7.39
CA SER A 334 24.98 16.98 -7.89
C SER A 334 26.42 17.39 -8.20
N VAL A 335 26.60 18.49 -8.93
CA VAL A 335 27.92 19.05 -9.26
C VAL A 335 28.68 19.43 -7.99
N LYS A 336 28.02 20.11 -7.03
CA LYS A 336 28.64 20.51 -5.76
C LYS A 336 29.14 19.32 -4.92
N HIS A 337 28.49 18.16 -4.98
CA HIS A 337 28.82 16.99 -4.17
C HIS A 337 29.49 15.86 -4.96
N ASN A 338 30.00 16.15 -6.17
CA ASN A 338 30.67 15.19 -7.06
C ASN A 338 29.83 13.91 -7.26
N VAL A 339 28.57 14.10 -7.66
CA VAL A 339 27.61 13.02 -7.98
C VAL A 339 27.43 12.96 -9.48
N ASP A 340 27.91 11.88 -10.09
CA ASP A 340 27.86 11.71 -11.54
C ASP A 340 26.42 11.48 -12.01
N LEU A 341 25.91 12.44 -12.78
CA LEU A 341 24.63 12.33 -13.46
C LEU A 341 24.86 11.68 -14.84
N PRO A 342 24.13 10.60 -15.21
CA PRO A 342 24.21 10.00 -16.54
C PRO A 342 23.88 11.01 -17.64
N THR A 343 24.52 10.88 -18.80
CA THR A 343 24.28 11.74 -19.98
C THR A 343 22.81 11.81 -20.40
N ILE A 344 22.08 10.71 -20.27
CA ILE A 344 20.63 10.63 -20.54
C ILE A 344 19.84 11.66 -19.70
N HIS A 345 20.23 11.91 -18.45
CA HIS A 345 19.57 12.89 -17.58
C HIS A 345 19.94 14.32 -17.96
N HIS A 346 21.18 14.57 -18.40
CA HIS A 346 21.58 15.85 -18.98
C HIS A 346 20.80 16.15 -20.28
N GLU A 347 20.66 15.18 -21.19
CA GLU A 347 19.88 15.31 -22.43
C GLU A 347 18.41 15.63 -22.15
N LYS A 348 17.75 14.89 -21.24
CA LYS A 348 16.37 15.16 -20.82
C LYS A 348 16.21 16.58 -20.25
N PHE A 349 17.14 17.02 -19.40
CA PHE A 349 17.10 18.36 -18.81
C PHE A 349 17.32 19.46 -19.85
N LEU A 350 18.27 19.29 -20.78
CA LEU A 350 18.50 20.21 -21.89
C LEU A 350 17.27 20.30 -22.80
N ASN A 351 16.65 19.15 -23.14
CA ASN A 351 15.41 19.12 -23.92
C ASN A 351 14.29 19.92 -23.23
N LEU A 352 14.11 19.75 -21.92
CA LEU A 352 13.12 20.49 -21.12
C LEU A 352 13.37 22.01 -21.16
N LEU A 353 14.63 22.45 -21.00
CA LEU A 353 15.00 23.88 -21.12
C LEU A 353 14.76 24.43 -22.53
N LEU A 354 15.10 23.67 -23.58
CA LEU A 354 14.94 24.09 -24.97
C LEU A 354 13.45 24.22 -25.36
N HIS A 355 12.60 23.28 -24.95
CA HIS A 355 11.17 23.32 -25.28
C HIS A 355 10.44 24.46 -24.55
N HIS A 356 10.79 24.73 -23.29
CA HIS A 356 10.18 25.84 -22.54
C HIS A 356 10.50 27.22 -23.18
N ASN A 357 11.71 27.38 -23.73
CA ASN A 357 12.10 28.59 -24.46
C ASN A 357 11.39 28.78 -25.82
N ILE A 358 10.79 27.74 -26.40
CA ILE A 358 10.05 27.84 -27.67
C ILE A 358 8.64 28.40 -27.45
N GLU A 359 7.99 28.06 -26.33
CA GLU A 359 6.64 28.56 -26.04
C GLU A 359 6.63 30.02 -25.57
N VAL A 360 7.64 30.45 -24.81
CA VAL A 360 7.79 31.84 -24.35
C VAL A 360 8.11 32.80 -25.52
N ASN A 361 8.71 32.30 -26.60
CA ASN A 361 9.10 33.09 -27.78
C ASN A 361 8.07 33.11 -28.92
N LYS A 362 6.83 32.61 -28.72
CA LYS A 362 5.74 32.92 -29.67
C LYS A 362 5.32 34.39 -29.47
N PRO A 363 5.52 35.29 -30.46
CA PRO A 363 5.02 36.65 -30.33
C PRO A 363 3.50 36.61 -30.20
N LYS A 364 2.96 37.23 -29.15
CA LYS A 364 1.51 37.42 -29.01
C LYS A 364 1.05 38.33 -30.15
N GLU A 365 0.40 37.76 -31.16
CA GLU A 365 -0.29 38.54 -32.18
C GLU A 365 -1.36 39.40 -31.50
N MET A 366 -1.07 40.69 -31.40
CA MET A 366 -1.96 41.69 -30.85
C MET A 366 -3.05 41.97 -31.89
N LYS A 367 -4.12 41.17 -31.87
CA LYS A 367 -5.29 41.37 -32.74
C LYS A 367 -5.97 42.68 -32.36
N THR A 368 -5.78 43.70 -33.18
CA THR A 368 -6.46 44.99 -33.08
C THR A 368 -7.96 44.81 -33.35
N PRO A 369 -8.85 45.34 -32.49
CA PRO A 369 -10.29 45.29 -32.75
C PRO A 369 -10.66 46.31 -33.84
N LYS A 370 -11.28 45.84 -34.93
CA LYS A 370 -11.88 46.73 -35.93
C LYS A 370 -13.16 47.36 -35.36
N ILE A 371 -13.21 48.69 -35.37
CA ILE A 371 -14.40 49.47 -35.02
C ILE A 371 -15.12 49.89 -36.31
N SER A 372 -16.42 49.60 -36.38
CA SER A 372 -17.52 50.26 -37.14
C SER A 372 -18.55 49.23 -37.60
N SER A 373 -19.87 49.48 -37.64
CA SER A 373 -20.75 50.45 -36.95
C SER A 373 -22.23 50.08 -37.29
N LEU A 374 -23.21 50.78 -36.68
CA LEU A 374 -24.70 50.67 -36.82
C LEU A 374 -25.36 49.79 -35.72
N ILE A 375 -26.13 50.28 -34.73
CA ILE A 375 -27.28 51.23 -34.69
C ILE A 375 -28.51 50.63 -35.42
N HIS A 376 -29.73 50.43 -34.88
CA HIS A 376 -30.39 50.71 -33.57
C HIS A 376 -30.83 49.37 -32.87
N THR A 377 -31.63 49.24 -31.79
CA THR A 377 -32.52 50.13 -30.98
C THR A 377 -32.65 49.63 -29.52
N GLU A 378 -33.43 50.34 -28.71
CA GLU A 378 -33.86 50.11 -27.30
C GLU A 378 -35.43 50.07 -27.25
N PRO A 379 -36.17 49.95 -26.10
CA PRO A 379 -35.82 49.69 -24.69
C PRO A 379 -36.78 48.71 -23.91
N TYR A 380 -36.75 48.80 -22.57
CA TYR A 380 -37.57 48.20 -21.48
C TYR A 380 -36.96 46.94 -20.81
N ALA A 381 -36.39 46.95 -19.60
CA ALA A 381 -36.76 47.50 -18.25
C ALA A 381 -37.59 46.52 -17.38
N LYS A 382 -37.33 46.53 -16.06
CA LYS A 382 -37.90 45.69 -14.96
C LYS A 382 -37.33 44.26 -14.86
N ASP A 383 -37.13 43.65 -13.68
CA ASP A 383 -37.32 44.07 -12.27
C ASP A 383 -36.16 43.55 -11.38
N ALA A 384 -35.92 44.19 -10.23
CA ALA A 384 -35.02 43.70 -9.20
C ALA A 384 -35.61 43.93 -7.80
N ALA A 385 -35.96 42.86 -7.07
CA ALA A 385 -36.34 42.91 -5.65
C ALA A 385 -36.40 41.50 -5.00
N TYR A 386 -36.39 41.45 -3.66
CA TYR A 386 -36.68 40.29 -2.77
C TYR A 386 -35.63 39.14 -2.75
N ILE A 387 -35.10 38.63 -1.62
CA ILE A 387 -35.33 38.88 -0.17
C ILE A 387 -34.00 38.86 0.60
N ALA A 388 -33.88 39.72 1.62
CA ALA A 388 -33.05 39.47 2.80
C ALA A 388 -33.87 39.78 4.07
N ALA A 389 -34.09 38.79 4.93
CA ALA A 389 -34.53 38.94 6.32
C ALA A 389 -34.57 37.56 7.02
N ASP A 390 -33.73 37.35 8.04
CA ASP A 390 -34.15 36.71 9.29
C ASP A 390 -33.08 36.91 10.38
N ILE A 391 -33.31 37.89 11.25
CA ILE A 391 -32.64 38.03 12.56
C ILE A 391 -33.71 38.49 13.57
N ASP A 392 -33.54 38.02 14.80
CA ASP A 392 -34.11 38.54 16.05
C ASP A 392 -35.50 38.06 16.51
N ARG A 393 -35.50 36.98 17.32
CA ARG A 393 -36.46 36.78 18.42
C ARG A 393 -35.86 36.01 19.60
N THR A 394 -35.43 36.75 20.61
CA THR A 394 -35.69 36.50 22.04
C THR A 394 -36.22 37.83 22.63
N PRO A 395 -36.86 37.92 23.83
CA PRO A 395 -36.91 36.93 24.91
C PRO A 395 -38.29 36.71 25.59
N LYS A 396 -38.42 35.59 26.32
CA LYS A 396 -38.75 35.57 27.76
C LYS A 396 -38.63 34.15 28.33
#